data_AF-A0AAV8GTD1-F1
#
_entry.id   AF-A0AAV8GTD1-F1
#
_cell.length_a   1.000
_cell.length_b   1.000
_cell.length_c   1.000
_cell.angle_alpha   90.00
_cell.angle_beta   90.00
_cell.angle_gamma   90.00
#
_symmetry.space_group_name_H-M   'P 1'
#
loop_
_entity.id
_entity.type
_entity.pdbx_description
1 polymer ?
#
loop_
_entity_poly.entity_id
_entity_poly.type
_entity_poly.pdbx_seq_one_letter_code
_entity_poly.pdbx_strand_id
1 'polypeptide(L)'
;MFLTEKHRSVPVFPSAIRFPFSDLFDTALSSRLLSLLPIPASSSASDNLPWLSRACDLLSLTISDATSLLLHKHKPSSLNPSPFLDSTSLSLLDSCNSISAFSDDLLRRLLYVRFSLKSHNPSLPEKKHLPQLSAIRSVSLMEKPSRGEIDAVKKTIYAVEAVCALVLGAILVTLSGNGMDYFKGLKVNDEIYSWGKAFNKVSEAVSKRIGEGSVNDELEKMEATIGGLTAEMDLEVEMEKRRFCEMEMTSEDMREGLEQLKASVNAVFQAAMCGRNAAVQSLLVGAQKKCK
;
A
#
# COMPACT_ATOMS: atom_id res chain seq x y z
N MET A 1 69.83 26.25 22.57
CA MET A 1 68.38 26.05 22.71
C MET A 1 67.76 26.12 21.33
N PHE A 2 67.44 24.97 20.73
CA PHE A 2 66.69 24.89 19.47
C PHE A 2 65.47 23.99 19.74
N LEU A 3 64.28 24.57 19.63
CA LEU A 3 63.01 23.84 19.68
C LEU A 3 62.61 23.54 18.23
N THR A 4 62.69 22.28 17.82
CA THR A 4 62.12 21.83 16.54
C THR A 4 60.69 21.35 16.78
N GLU A 5 59.73 22.17 16.37
CA GLU A 5 58.30 21.89 16.41
C GLU A 5 57.93 20.90 15.30
N LYS A 6 57.54 19.68 15.68
CA LYS A 6 57.22 18.59 14.77
C LYS A 6 55.72 18.62 14.46
N HIS A 7 55.32 19.32 13.40
CA HIS A 7 53.96 19.25 12.87
C HIS A 7 53.64 17.82 12.40
N ARG A 8 52.81 17.11 13.16
CA ARG A 8 52.13 15.90 12.70
C ARG A 8 50.91 16.31 11.89
N SER A 9 50.99 16.18 10.57
CA SER A 9 49.83 16.18 9.69
C SER A 9 48.96 14.97 10.02
N VAL A 10 47.76 15.22 10.53
CA VAL A 10 46.70 14.19 10.68
C VAL A 10 46.28 13.76 9.27
N PRO A 11 46.30 12.45 8.94
CA PRO A 11 45.75 12.01 7.68
C PRO A 11 44.23 12.24 7.68
N VAL A 12 43.79 13.12 6.79
CA VAL A 12 42.38 13.26 6.42
C VAL A 12 42.00 11.95 5.74
N PHE A 13 41.25 11.10 6.44
CA PHE A 13 40.69 9.89 5.86
C PHE A 13 39.69 10.29 4.75
N PRO A 14 39.79 9.73 3.53
CA PRO A 14 38.79 9.95 2.51
C PRO A 14 37.43 9.48 3.03
N SER A 15 36.45 10.37 2.88
CA SER A 15 35.05 10.14 3.21
C SER A 15 34.58 8.81 2.63
N ALA A 16 33.78 8.09 3.41
CA ALA A 16 33.19 6.80 3.09
C ALA A 16 32.86 6.64 1.59
N ILE A 17 33.33 5.53 1.01
CA ILE A 17 32.91 5.05 -0.30
C ILE A 17 31.37 4.95 -0.26
N ARG A 18 30.68 5.93 -0.86
CA ARG A 18 29.24 5.86 -1.08
C ARG A 18 29.01 4.70 -2.03
N PHE A 19 28.46 3.61 -1.52
CA PHE A 19 28.05 2.50 -2.36
C PHE A 19 26.93 2.98 -3.31
N PRO A 20 27.05 2.77 -4.63
CA PRO A 20 26.11 3.27 -5.65
C PRO A 20 24.69 2.69 -5.54
N PHE A 21 24.50 1.66 -4.71
CA PHE A 21 23.21 0.97 -4.56
C PHE A 21 22.10 1.80 -3.90
N SER A 22 22.45 2.76 -3.03
CA SER A 22 21.42 3.62 -2.42
C SER A 22 20.80 4.57 -3.44
N ASP A 23 21.61 5.09 -4.36
CA ASP A 23 21.16 6.03 -5.40
C ASP A 23 20.31 5.30 -6.46
N LEU A 24 20.61 4.03 -6.73
CA LEU A 24 19.80 3.18 -7.62
C LEU A 24 18.41 2.88 -7.02
N PHE A 25 18.33 2.58 -5.72
CA PHE A 25 17.04 2.37 -5.05
C PHE A 25 16.17 3.63 -5.12
N ASP A 26 16.76 4.76 -4.73
CA ASP A 26 16.10 6.05 -4.68
C ASP A 26 15.57 6.49 -6.07
N THR A 27 16.39 6.34 -7.11
CA THR A 27 16.00 6.67 -8.49
C THR A 27 14.91 5.73 -9.02
N ALA A 28 15.03 4.42 -8.78
CA ALA A 28 14.03 3.44 -9.17
C ALA A 28 12.70 3.67 -8.44
N LEU A 29 12.73 3.98 -7.15
CA LEU A 29 11.53 4.32 -6.37
C LEU A 29 10.87 5.60 -6.89
N SER A 30 11.67 6.65 -7.15
CA SER A 30 11.18 7.91 -7.71
C SER A 30 10.46 7.69 -9.05
N SER A 31 11.07 6.91 -9.95
CA SER A 31 10.48 6.59 -11.25
C SER A 31 9.17 5.81 -11.12
N ARG A 32 9.14 4.81 -10.24
CA ARG A 32 7.93 4.03 -9.99
C ARG A 32 6.82 4.89 -9.40
N LEU A 33 7.11 5.72 -8.41
CA LEU A 33 6.14 6.65 -7.84
C LEU A 33 5.53 7.55 -8.92
N LEU A 34 6.37 8.14 -9.79
CA LEU A 34 5.88 8.99 -10.87
C LEU A 34 5.04 8.24 -11.91
N SER A 35 5.27 6.94 -12.12
CA SER A 35 4.43 6.09 -13.00
C SER A 35 3.01 5.86 -12.48
N LEU A 36 2.73 6.15 -11.21
CA LEU A 36 1.36 6.16 -10.67
C LEU A 36 0.54 7.38 -11.13
N LEU A 37 1.17 8.33 -11.82
CA LEU A 37 0.50 9.49 -12.40
C LEU A 37 0.24 9.29 -13.90
N PRO A 38 -0.89 9.78 -14.45
CA PRO A 38 -1.97 10.47 -13.74
C PRO A 38 -2.85 9.51 -12.92
N ILE A 39 -3.46 10.05 -11.86
CA ILE A 39 -4.51 9.36 -11.12
C ILE A 39 -5.81 9.57 -11.90
N PRO A 40 -6.59 8.50 -12.18
CA PRO A 40 -7.85 8.62 -12.88
C PRO A 40 -8.76 9.65 -12.20
N ALA A 41 -9.41 10.49 -13.01
CA ALA A 41 -10.46 11.37 -12.52
C ALA A 41 -11.72 10.51 -12.36
N SER A 42 -11.96 10.07 -11.13
CA SER A 42 -12.97 9.05 -10.84
C SER A 42 -14.36 9.67 -10.90
N SER A 43 -15.25 9.08 -11.69
CA SER A 43 -16.70 9.31 -11.54
C SER A 43 -17.34 8.21 -10.68
N SER A 44 -16.65 7.08 -10.55
CA SER A 44 -16.96 5.96 -9.66
C SER A 44 -15.70 5.46 -8.92
N ALA A 45 -15.88 4.90 -7.73
CA ALA A 45 -14.86 4.25 -6.95
C ALA A 45 -14.28 2.99 -7.63
N SER A 46 -15.03 2.32 -8.51
CA SER A 46 -14.52 1.16 -9.26
C SER A 46 -13.42 1.56 -10.25
N ASP A 47 -13.45 2.78 -10.78
CA ASP A 47 -12.44 3.32 -11.69
C ASP A 47 -11.04 3.40 -11.03
N ASN A 48 -11.00 3.42 -9.70
CA ASN A 48 -9.76 3.48 -8.93
C ASN A 48 -9.14 2.11 -8.66
N LEU A 49 -9.88 1.01 -8.82
CA LEU A 49 -9.38 -0.35 -8.53
C LEU A 49 -8.13 -0.72 -9.35
N PRO A 50 -8.07 -0.47 -10.68
CA PRO A 50 -6.86 -0.73 -11.47
C PRO A 50 -5.66 0.12 -11.04
N TRP A 51 -5.90 1.35 -10.59
CA TRP A 51 -4.85 2.21 -10.04
C TRP A 51 -4.31 1.66 -8.70
N LEU A 52 -5.20 1.17 -7.83
CA LEU A 52 -4.81 0.54 -6.56
C LEU A 52 -3.99 -0.73 -6.78
N SER A 53 -4.35 -1.57 -7.74
CA SER A 53 -3.56 -2.76 -8.10
C SER A 53 -2.14 -2.38 -8.50
N ARG A 54 -1.97 -1.37 -9.37
CA ARG A 54 -0.64 -0.85 -9.74
C ARG A 54 0.13 -0.29 -8.55
N ALA A 55 -0.57 0.37 -7.60
CA ALA A 55 0.04 0.90 -6.39
C ALA A 55 0.52 -0.23 -5.45
N CYS A 56 -0.24 -1.32 -5.32
CA CYS A 56 0.17 -2.54 -4.63
C CYS A 56 1.39 -3.21 -5.31
N ASP A 57 1.40 -3.29 -6.64
CA ASP A 57 2.53 -3.86 -7.37
C ASP A 57 3.82 -3.04 -7.13
N LEU A 58 3.72 -1.72 -7.13
CA LEU A 58 4.82 -0.82 -6.75
C LEU A 58 5.30 -1.11 -5.34
N LEU A 59 4.39 -1.26 -4.37
CA LEU A 59 4.74 -1.56 -2.98
C LEU A 59 5.46 -2.91 -2.87
N SER A 60 4.96 -3.95 -3.54
CA SER A 60 5.58 -5.27 -3.58
C SER A 60 7.01 -5.22 -4.13
N LEU A 61 7.22 -4.49 -5.23
CA LEU A 61 8.56 -4.26 -5.80
C LEU A 61 9.45 -3.46 -4.83
N THR A 62 8.91 -2.46 -4.14
CA THR A 62 9.67 -1.64 -3.17
C THR A 62 10.13 -2.47 -1.98
N ILE A 63 9.27 -3.34 -1.46
CA ILE A 63 9.61 -4.30 -0.39
C ILE A 63 10.69 -5.29 -0.86
N SER A 64 10.59 -5.77 -2.09
CA SER A 64 11.54 -6.73 -2.66
C SER A 64 12.94 -6.11 -2.85
N ASP A 65 13.00 -4.89 -3.38
CA ASP A 65 14.27 -4.15 -3.52
C ASP A 65 14.86 -3.79 -2.16
N ALA A 66 14.03 -3.35 -1.22
CA ALA A 66 14.44 -3.06 0.14
C ALA A 66 15.05 -4.29 0.81
N THR A 67 14.38 -5.44 0.72
CA THR A 67 14.86 -6.73 1.23
C THR A 67 16.23 -7.06 0.66
N SER A 68 16.40 -6.92 -0.66
CA SER A 68 17.66 -7.23 -1.35
C SER A 68 18.82 -6.34 -0.86
N LEU A 69 18.57 -5.04 -0.66
CA LEU A 69 19.55 -4.10 -0.12
C LEU A 69 19.94 -4.41 1.32
N LEU A 70 18.96 -4.75 2.16
CA LEU A 70 19.18 -5.08 3.57
C LEU A 70 20.02 -6.35 3.72
N LEU A 71 19.74 -7.38 2.92
CA LEU A 71 20.52 -8.61 2.90
C LEU A 71 21.96 -8.38 2.43
N HIS A 72 22.18 -7.50 1.44
CA HIS A 72 23.51 -7.21 0.93
C HIS A 72 24.38 -6.40 1.90
N LYS A 73 23.77 -5.48 2.66
CA LYS A 73 24.49 -4.61 3.61
C LYS A 73 24.79 -5.27 4.96
N HIS A 74 24.17 -6.40 5.28
CA HIS A 74 24.35 -7.04 6.58
C HIS A 74 25.76 -7.66 6.72
N LYS A 75 26.70 -6.92 7.33
CA LYS A 75 27.85 -7.52 8.01
C LYS A 75 27.36 -8.11 9.35
N PRO A 76 27.70 -9.36 9.70
CA PRO A 76 27.12 -10.08 10.85
C PRO A 76 27.47 -9.55 12.25
N SER A 77 28.07 -8.36 12.36
CA SER A 77 28.81 -7.97 13.58
C SER A 77 28.28 -6.77 14.37
N SER A 78 27.36 -5.91 13.89
CA SER A 78 26.99 -4.74 14.73
C SER A 78 25.62 -4.08 14.56
N LEU A 79 24.69 -4.58 13.75
CA LEU A 79 23.33 -4.04 13.73
C LEU A 79 22.32 -5.11 14.12
N ASN A 80 21.46 -4.78 15.08
CA ASN A 80 20.23 -5.52 15.35
C ASN A 80 19.35 -5.41 14.09
N PRO A 81 19.05 -6.52 13.37
CA PRO A 81 18.22 -6.49 12.16
C PRO A 81 16.73 -6.21 12.41
N SER A 82 16.35 -5.71 13.60
CA SER A 82 14.96 -5.73 14.07
C SER A 82 13.97 -4.75 13.42
N PRO A 83 14.32 -3.58 12.83
CA PRO A 83 13.27 -2.64 12.43
C PRO A 83 12.43 -3.13 11.23
N PHE A 84 12.96 -4.02 10.39
CA PHE A 84 12.18 -4.65 9.30
C PHE A 84 11.40 -5.89 9.77
N LEU A 85 11.73 -6.44 10.94
CA LEU A 85 11.16 -7.69 11.49
C LEU A 85 10.03 -7.47 12.50
N ASP A 86 9.90 -6.27 13.05
CA ASP A 86 8.95 -6.02 14.13
C ASP A 86 7.59 -5.47 13.59
N SER A 87 7.13 -4.36 14.17
CA SER A 87 5.75 -3.88 14.10
C SER A 87 5.24 -3.56 12.70
N THR A 88 6.06 -2.93 11.85
CA THR A 88 5.65 -2.51 10.50
C THR A 88 5.32 -3.72 9.63
N SER A 89 6.13 -4.79 9.70
CA SER A 89 5.91 -6.00 8.89
C SER A 89 4.65 -6.75 9.31
N LEU A 90 4.42 -6.90 10.62
CA LEU A 90 3.22 -7.54 11.16
C LEU A 90 1.96 -6.72 10.84
N SER A 91 2.01 -5.40 11.07
CA SER A 91 0.90 -4.49 10.76
C SER A 91 0.57 -4.49 9.26
N LEU A 92 1.58 -4.59 8.39
CA LEU A 92 1.37 -4.74 6.95
C LEU A 92 0.68 -6.08 6.62
N LEU A 93 1.13 -7.19 7.20
CA LEU A 93 0.51 -8.51 6.97
C LEU A 93 -0.94 -8.55 7.47
N ASP A 94 -1.21 -7.98 8.65
CA ASP A 94 -2.56 -7.85 9.20
C ASP A 94 -3.45 -6.95 8.33
N SER A 95 -2.87 -5.88 7.78
CA SER A 95 -3.56 -5.01 6.81
C SER A 95 -3.90 -5.77 5.52
N CYS A 96 -2.96 -6.54 4.95
CA CYS A 96 -3.21 -7.36 3.77
C CYS A 96 -4.31 -8.40 4.02
N ASN A 97 -4.31 -9.04 5.19
CA ASN A 97 -5.35 -10.00 5.59
C ASN A 97 -6.71 -9.31 5.72
N SER A 98 -6.75 -8.13 6.33
CA SER A 98 -7.97 -7.34 6.52
C SER A 98 -8.53 -6.87 5.18
N ILE A 99 -7.69 -6.39 4.27
CA ILE A 99 -8.07 -5.98 2.92
C ILE A 99 -8.61 -7.19 2.15
N SER A 100 -7.93 -8.34 2.20
CA SER A 100 -8.38 -9.55 1.50
C SER A 100 -9.75 -10.02 2.00
N ALA A 101 -9.95 -10.02 3.33
CA ALA A 101 -11.24 -10.38 3.92
C ALA A 101 -12.35 -9.39 3.54
N PHE A 102 -12.04 -8.10 3.47
CA PHE A 102 -12.98 -7.06 3.05
C PHE A 102 -13.35 -7.19 1.56
N SER A 103 -12.36 -7.42 0.69
CA SER A 103 -12.60 -7.68 -0.73
C SER A 103 -13.45 -8.93 -0.94
N ASP A 104 -13.23 -9.99 -0.16
CA ASP A 104 -14.05 -11.21 -0.23
C ASP A 104 -15.49 -10.99 0.19
N ASP A 105 -15.73 -10.11 1.17
CA ASP A 105 -17.08 -9.69 1.55
C ASP A 105 -17.77 -8.89 0.45
N LEU A 106 -17.07 -7.92 -0.15
CA LEU A 106 -17.57 -7.16 -1.29
C LEU A 106 -17.89 -8.05 -2.50
N LEU A 107 -16.99 -8.97 -2.84
CA LEU A 107 -17.20 -9.95 -3.92
C LEU A 107 -18.42 -10.83 -3.63
N ARG A 108 -18.60 -11.28 -2.39
CA ARG A 108 -19.78 -12.05 -2.00
C ARG A 108 -21.06 -11.24 -2.17
N ARG A 109 -21.07 -9.96 -1.76
CA ARG A 109 -22.21 -9.06 -1.94
C ARG A 109 -22.52 -8.78 -3.41
N LEU A 110 -21.49 -8.57 -4.24
CA LEU A 110 -21.64 -8.46 -5.70
C LEU A 110 -22.26 -9.71 -6.31
N LEU A 111 -21.86 -10.91 -5.86
CA LEU A 111 -22.50 -12.15 -6.33
C LEU A 111 -24.00 -12.18 -6.01
N TYR A 112 -24.42 -11.69 -4.84
CA TYR A 112 -25.84 -11.56 -4.50
C TYR A 112 -26.56 -10.55 -5.39
N VAL A 113 -26.00 -9.35 -5.55
CA VAL A 113 -26.54 -8.32 -6.46
C VAL A 113 -26.76 -8.92 -7.84
N ARG A 114 -25.75 -9.57 -8.42
CA ARG A 114 -25.83 -10.21 -9.73
C ARG A 114 -26.84 -11.35 -9.80
N PHE A 115 -26.93 -12.16 -8.74
CA PHE A 115 -27.94 -13.21 -8.66
C PHE A 115 -29.35 -12.60 -8.66
N SER A 116 -29.61 -11.56 -7.88
CA SER A 116 -30.90 -10.87 -7.82
C SER A 116 -31.26 -10.19 -9.14
N LEU A 117 -30.29 -9.57 -9.83
CA LEU A 117 -30.49 -9.01 -11.17
C LEU A 117 -30.93 -10.08 -12.18
N LYS A 118 -30.38 -11.30 -12.09
CA LYS A 118 -30.71 -12.40 -13.02
C LYS A 118 -31.98 -13.15 -12.66
N SER A 119 -32.21 -13.39 -11.36
CA SER A 119 -33.32 -14.23 -10.89
C SER A 119 -34.67 -13.51 -10.88
N HIS A 120 -34.69 -12.18 -11.04
CA HIS A 120 -35.88 -11.34 -10.83
C HIS A 120 -36.56 -11.60 -9.47
N ASN A 121 -35.80 -12.18 -8.52
CA ASN A 121 -36.31 -12.58 -7.21
C ASN A 121 -35.40 -11.96 -6.13
N PRO A 122 -35.78 -10.79 -5.60
CA PRO A 122 -34.94 -9.99 -4.72
C PRO A 122 -35.12 -10.42 -3.26
N SER A 123 -34.62 -11.59 -2.88
CA SER A 123 -34.40 -11.90 -1.46
C SER A 123 -32.98 -11.49 -1.08
N LEU A 124 -32.83 -10.23 -0.65
CA LEU A 124 -31.56 -9.70 -0.15
C LEU A 124 -31.18 -10.39 1.17
N PRO A 125 -29.94 -10.84 1.34
CA PRO A 125 -29.47 -11.34 2.63
C PRO A 125 -29.50 -10.22 3.69
N GLU A 126 -29.83 -10.57 4.93
CA GLU A 126 -29.74 -9.64 6.07
C GLU A 126 -28.33 -9.01 6.14
N LYS A 127 -28.30 -7.68 6.30
CA LYS A 127 -27.06 -6.90 6.41
C LYS A 127 -26.22 -7.44 7.57
N LYS A 128 -25.16 -8.18 7.26
CA LYS A 128 -24.12 -8.52 8.23
C LYS A 128 -23.24 -7.29 8.47
N HIS A 129 -22.82 -7.09 9.71
CA HIS A 129 -21.82 -6.07 10.03
C HIS A 129 -20.56 -6.30 9.19
N LEU A 130 -20.19 -5.30 8.37
CA LEU A 130 -18.96 -5.35 7.60
C LEU A 130 -17.74 -5.52 8.51
N PRO A 131 -16.71 -6.28 8.08
CA PRO A 131 -15.42 -6.28 8.75
C PRO A 131 -14.89 -4.85 8.81
N GLN A 132 -14.61 -4.34 10.02
CA GLN A 132 -13.97 -3.03 10.13
C GLN A 132 -12.51 -3.14 9.68
N LEU A 133 -12.09 -2.30 8.73
CA LEU A 133 -10.70 -2.13 8.31
C LEU A 133 -9.83 -1.42 9.37
N SER A 134 -10.10 -1.65 10.66
CA SER A 134 -9.43 -0.98 11.78
C SER A 134 -7.92 -1.26 11.83
N ALA A 135 -7.50 -2.44 11.36
CA ALA A 135 -6.09 -2.83 11.28
C ALA A 135 -5.24 -1.90 10.39
N ILE A 136 -5.83 -1.33 9.33
CA ILE A 136 -5.10 -0.44 8.40
C ILE A 136 -4.66 0.87 9.10
N ARG A 137 -5.40 1.31 10.13
CA ARG A 137 -5.06 2.52 10.89
C ARG A 137 -3.81 2.37 11.77
N SER A 138 -3.30 1.15 11.94
CA SER A 138 -2.17 0.87 12.82
C SER A 138 -0.79 1.09 12.18
N VAL A 139 -0.72 1.29 10.86
CA VAL A 139 0.54 1.61 10.17
C VAL A 139 0.93 3.06 10.48
N SER A 140 1.60 3.27 11.61
CA SER A 140 2.22 4.55 11.93
C SER A 140 3.53 4.67 11.14
N LEU A 141 3.70 5.77 10.42
CA LEU A 141 5.02 6.21 9.98
C LEU A 141 5.93 6.32 11.20
N MET A 142 7.15 5.77 11.14
CA MET A 142 8.15 6.06 12.17
C MET A 142 8.36 7.58 12.29
N GLU A 143 8.68 8.03 13.51
CA GLU A 143 9.13 9.40 13.76
C GLU A 143 10.23 9.78 12.77
N LYS A 144 10.12 11.01 12.24
CA LYS A 144 11.07 11.61 11.29
C LYS A 144 12.50 11.35 11.78
N PRO A 145 13.34 10.62 11.04
CA PRO A 145 14.67 10.29 11.51
C PRO A 145 15.44 11.57 11.82
N SER A 146 16.05 11.62 13.00
CA SER A 146 16.85 12.75 13.44
C SER A 146 18.02 12.97 12.47
N ARG A 147 18.36 14.24 12.23
CA ARG A 147 19.25 14.75 11.16
C ARG A 147 20.71 14.25 11.21
N GLY A 148 21.03 13.26 12.04
CA GLY A 148 22.33 12.57 12.04
C GLY A 148 22.57 11.77 10.76
N GLU A 149 23.67 11.04 10.67
CA GLU A 149 23.94 10.11 9.55
C GLU A 149 22.82 9.07 9.46
N ILE A 150 21.82 9.34 8.61
CA ILE A 150 20.79 8.38 8.27
C ILE A 150 21.46 7.32 7.39
N ASP A 151 21.83 6.20 8.00
CA ASP A 151 22.30 5.03 7.27
C ASP A 151 21.28 4.65 6.19
N ALA A 152 21.76 4.18 5.03
CA ALA A 152 20.91 3.85 3.91
C ALA A 152 19.87 2.77 4.27
N VAL A 153 20.17 1.89 5.23
CA VAL A 153 19.21 0.95 5.82
C VAL A 153 17.97 1.68 6.35
N LYS A 154 18.16 2.72 7.18
CA LYS A 154 17.05 3.51 7.74
C LYS A 154 16.29 4.26 6.65
N LYS A 155 17.00 4.76 5.62
CA LYS A 155 16.35 5.43 4.48
C LYS A 155 15.42 4.48 3.72
N THR A 156 15.90 3.27 3.45
CA THR A 156 15.13 2.24 2.75
C THR A 156 13.91 1.78 3.56
N ILE A 157 14.06 1.60 4.87
CA ILE A 157 12.93 1.25 5.75
C ILE A 157 11.88 2.35 5.73
N TYR A 158 12.30 3.61 5.90
CA TYR A 158 11.38 4.75 5.86
C TYR A 158 10.67 4.89 4.50
N ALA A 159 11.35 4.57 3.40
CA ALA A 159 10.75 4.54 2.08
C ALA A 159 9.64 3.48 1.97
N VAL A 160 9.89 2.26 2.45
CA VAL A 160 8.88 1.19 2.48
C VAL A 160 7.69 1.62 3.33
N GLU A 161 7.92 2.18 4.52
CA GLU A 161 6.85 2.66 5.42
C GLU A 161 6.00 3.76 4.77
N ALA A 162 6.64 4.73 4.13
CA ALA A 162 5.92 5.81 3.45
C ALA A 162 5.06 5.28 2.31
N VAL A 163 5.59 4.36 1.49
CA VAL A 163 4.83 3.74 0.41
C VAL A 163 3.70 2.85 0.96
N CYS A 164 3.94 2.08 2.01
CA CYS A 164 2.91 1.30 2.70
C CYS A 164 1.75 2.19 3.14
N ALA A 165 2.05 3.28 3.85
CA ALA A 165 1.03 4.21 4.32
C ALA A 165 0.24 4.83 3.15
N LEU A 166 0.92 5.26 2.09
CA LEU A 166 0.26 5.80 0.90
C LEU A 166 -0.72 4.80 0.27
N VAL A 167 -0.26 3.56 0.03
CA VAL A 167 -1.05 2.53 -0.66
C VAL A 167 -2.20 2.05 0.21
N LEU A 168 -1.94 1.71 1.47
CA LEU A 168 -2.97 1.22 2.38
C LEU A 168 -4.02 2.30 2.69
N GLY A 169 -3.60 3.56 2.84
CA GLY A 169 -4.52 4.69 2.96
C GLY A 169 -5.44 4.82 1.74
N ALA A 170 -4.89 4.68 0.53
CA ALA A 170 -5.68 4.76 -0.70
C ALA A 170 -6.68 3.60 -0.84
N ILE A 171 -6.28 2.38 -0.46
CA ILE A 171 -7.17 1.22 -0.42
C ILE A 171 -8.29 1.45 0.58
N LEU A 172 -7.96 1.90 1.80
CA LEU A 172 -8.94 2.14 2.86
C LEU A 172 -10.01 3.14 2.41
N VAL A 173 -9.60 4.28 1.85
CA VAL A 173 -10.52 5.31 1.36
C VAL A 173 -11.38 4.78 0.21
N THR A 174 -10.78 4.12 -0.78
CA THR A 174 -11.51 3.65 -1.96
C THR A 174 -12.51 2.53 -1.62
N LEU A 175 -12.12 1.58 -0.77
CA LEU A 175 -12.96 0.44 -0.45
C LEU A 175 -14.06 0.77 0.57
N SER A 176 -13.74 1.59 1.59
CA SER A 176 -14.64 1.81 2.73
C SER A 176 -15.18 3.23 2.89
N GLY A 177 -14.68 4.19 2.12
CA GLY A 177 -15.03 5.62 2.25
C GLY A 177 -14.47 6.28 3.51
N ASN A 178 -13.89 5.50 4.42
CA ASN A 178 -13.30 5.99 5.66
C ASN A 178 -11.84 6.38 5.46
N GLY A 179 -11.35 7.33 6.26
CA GLY A 179 -9.92 7.62 6.33
C GLY A 179 -9.41 8.70 5.39
N MET A 180 -10.26 9.63 4.95
CA MET A 180 -9.80 10.84 4.23
C MET A 180 -8.74 11.64 5.02
N ASP A 181 -8.82 11.60 6.34
CA ASP A 181 -7.83 12.21 7.23
C ASP A 181 -6.47 11.48 7.22
N TYR A 182 -6.38 10.26 6.68
CA TYR A 182 -5.14 9.47 6.67
C TYR A 182 -4.03 10.13 5.85
N PHE A 183 -4.39 10.88 4.80
CA PHE A 183 -3.42 11.62 4.00
C PHE A 183 -3.01 12.96 4.65
N LYS A 184 -3.74 13.44 5.66
CA LYS A 184 -3.38 14.68 6.36
C LYS A 184 -2.11 14.46 7.18
N GLY A 185 -0.99 14.96 6.66
CA GLY A 185 0.32 14.84 7.30
C GLY A 185 1.24 13.80 6.67
N LEU A 186 0.79 13.09 5.62
CA LEU A 186 1.62 12.18 4.85
C LEU A 186 2.59 12.98 3.95
N LYS A 187 3.70 13.46 4.53
CA LYS A 187 4.71 14.25 3.82
C LYS A 187 6.12 13.75 4.14
N VAL A 188 6.90 13.58 3.08
CA VAL A 188 8.31 13.22 3.15
C VAL A 188 9.17 14.48 2.97
N ASN A 189 10.27 14.58 3.71
CA ASN A 189 11.21 15.68 3.53
C ASN A 189 12.03 15.47 2.24
N ASP A 190 11.73 16.25 1.20
CA ASP A 190 12.38 16.18 -0.11
C ASP A 190 13.80 16.74 -0.14
N GLU A 191 14.24 17.45 0.91
CA GLU A 191 15.65 17.83 1.08
C GLU A 191 16.54 16.65 1.51
N ILE A 192 15.97 15.68 2.24
CA ILE A 192 16.70 14.54 2.82
C ILE A 192 16.62 13.30 1.92
N TYR A 193 15.47 13.12 1.26
CA TYR A 193 15.15 11.95 0.45
C TYR A 193 14.94 12.36 -0.99
N SER A 194 15.77 11.85 -1.90
CA SER A 194 15.71 12.21 -3.31
C SER A 194 14.39 11.78 -3.97
N TRP A 195 13.77 10.69 -3.48
CA TRP A 195 12.44 10.23 -3.86
C TRP A 195 11.27 11.00 -3.22
N GLY A 196 11.56 11.84 -2.20
CA GLY A 196 10.55 12.57 -1.44
C GLY A 196 9.70 13.52 -2.29
N LYS A 197 10.31 14.17 -3.29
CA LYS A 197 9.58 15.06 -4.21
C LYS A 197 8.55 14.28 -5.04
N ALA A 198 8.93 13.11 -5.55
CA ALA A 198 8.03 12.23 -6.29
C ALA A 198 6.90 11.73 -5.40
N PHE A 199 7.22 11.29 -4.19
CA PHE A 199 6.25 10.83 -3.20
C PHE A 199 5.22 11.91 -2.86
N ASN A 200 5.67 13.11 -2.47
CA ASN A 200 4.78 14.21 -2.09
C ASN A 200 3.85 14.59 -3.25
N LYS A 201 4.35 14.57 -4.49
CA LYS A 201 3.55 14.84 -5.68
C LYS A 201 2.44 13.79 -5.87
N VAL A 202 2.75 12.51 -5.70
CA VAL A 202 1.76 11.43 -5.79
C VAL A 202 0.78 11.50 -4.64
N SER A 203 1.25 11.69 -3.40
CA SER A 203 0.40 11.81 -2.22
C SER A 203 -0.59 12.96 -2.32
N GLU A 204 -0.16 14.12 -2.80
CA GLU A 204 -1.04 15.27 -3.04
C GLU A 204 -2.06 14.98 -4.14
N ALA A 205 -1.66 14.30 -5.21
CA ALA A 205 -2.58 13.89 -6.26
C ALA A 205 -3.62 12.90 -5.72
N VAL A 206 -3.20 11.92 -4.92
CA VAL A 206 -4.06 10.91 -4.29
C VAL A 206 -5.07 11.60 -3.38
N SER A 207 -4.63 12.48 -2.49
CA SER A 207 -5.52 13.17 -1.54
C SER A 207 -6.57 14.06 -2.23
N LYS A 208 -6.33 14.49 -3.46
CA LYS A 208 -7.26 15.31 -4.25
C LYS A 208 -8.24 14.49 -5.09
N ARG A 209 -7.91 13.24 -5.43
CA ARG A 209 -8.63 12.45 -6.43
C ARG A 209 -9.29 11.21 -5.84
N ILE A 210 -8.71 10.64 -4.79
CA ILE A 210 -9.24 9.47 -4.09
C ILE A 210 -10.05 9.97 -2.90
N GLY A 211 -11.32 9.56 -2.82
CA GLY A 211 -12.24 9.98 -1.76
C GLY A 211 -13.62 10.43 -2.21
N GLU A 212 -13.84 10.59 -3.51
CA GLU A 212 -15.16 10.87 -4.08
C GLU A 212 -15.97 9.57 -4.17
N GLY A 213 -16.47 9.10 -3.03
CA GLY A 213 -17.23 7.84 -2.90
C GLY A 213 -16.36 6.62 -2.58
N SER A 214 -17.03 5.47 -2.40
CA SER A 214 -16.37 4.20 -2.11
C SER A 214 -17.08 3.03 -2.78
N VAL A 215 -16.34 1.93 -2.97
CA VAL A 215 -16.90 0.69 -3.53
C VAL A 215 -18.02 0.16 -2.64
N ASN A 216 -17.88 0.28 -1.31
CA ASN A 216 -18.95 -0.09 -0.38
C ASN A 216 -20.22 0.75 -0.60
N ASP A 217 -20.10 2.07 -0.73
CA ASP A 217 -21.26 2.96 -0.93
C ASP A 217 -21.96 2.70 -2.26
N GLU A 218 -21.20 2.42 -3.32
CA GLU A 218 -21.77 2.08 -4.63
C GLU A 218 -22.51 0.76 -4.59
N LEU A 219 -21.97 -0.23 -3.88
CA LEU A 219 -22.63 -1.52 -3.70
C LEU A 219 -23.90 -1.40 -2.86
N GLU A 220 -23.88 -0.58 -1.79
CA GLU A 220 -25.07 -0.28 -1.00
C GLU A 220 -26.16 0.41 -1.83
N LYS A 221 -25.80 1.30 -2.77
CA LYS A 221 -26.74 1.91 -3.71
C LYS A 221 -27.33 0.88 -4.68
N MET A 222 -26.53 -0.05 -5.19
CA MET A 222 -27.02 -1.14 -6.05
C MET A 222 -28.00 -2.04 -5.30
N GLU A 223 -27.65 -2.46 -4.08
CA GLU A 223 -28.51 -3.27 -3.21
C GLU A 223 -29.82 -2.55 -2.89
N ALA A 224 -29.78 -1.25 -2.57
CA ALA A 224 -30.97 -0.45 -2.32
C ALA A 224 -31.85 -0.31 -3.57
N THR A 225 -31.24 -0.16 -4.75
CA THR A 225 -31.97 -0.06 -6.02
C THR A 225 -32.70 -1.37 -6.33
N ILE A 226 -32.04 -2.51 -6.16
CA ILE A 226 -32.67 -3.83 -6.30
C ILE A 226 -33.82 -4.00 -5.30
N GLY A 227 -33.61 -3.58 -4.05
CA GLY A 227 -34.65 -3.60 -3.02
C GLY A 227 -35.87 -2.75 -3.39
N GLY A 228 -35.68 -1.54 -3.92
CA GLY A 228 -36.75 -0.64 -4.35
C GLY A 228 -37.57 -1.15 -5.53
N LEU A 229 -36.91 -1.78 -6.52
CA LEU A 229 -37.59 -2.42 -7.66
C LEU A 229 -38.55 -3.54 -7.23
N THR A 230 -38.31 -4.15 -6.06
CA THR A 230 -39.24 -5.12 -5.46
C THR A 230 -40.60 -4.49 -5.07
N ALA A 231 -40.61 -3.20 -4.74
CA ALA A 231 -41.79 -2.52 -4.20
C ALA A 231 -42.65 -1.85 -5.29
N GLU A 232 -42.06 -1.53 -6.44
CA GLU A 232 -42.70 -0.80 -7.54
C GLU A 232 -42.86 -1.71 -8.77
N MET A 233 -43.55 -2.84 -8.64
CA MET A 233 -43.98 -3.62 -9.80
C MET A 233 -45.22 -2.99 -10.45
N ASP A 234 -45.07 -1.84 -11.12
CA ASP A 234 -46.01 -1.38 -12.14
C ASP A 234 -45.36 -0.38 -13.13
N LEU A 235 -45.20 -0.86 -14.39
CA LEU A 235 -45.38 -0.12 -15.65
C LEU A 235 -44.24 0.61 -16.40
N GLU A 236 -42.93 0.37 -16.19
CA GLU A 236 -41.90 0.94 -17.12
C GLU A 236 -40.71 0.02 -17.49
N VAL A 237 -41.05 -1.10 -18.13
CA VAL A 237 -40.17 -2.23 -18.50
C VAL A 237 -38.87 -1.86 -19.24
N GLU A 238 -38.89 -0.89 -20.16
CA GLU A 238 -37.69 -0.57 -20.97
C GLU A 238 -36.67 0.34 -20.25
N MET A 239 -37.13 1.27 -19.41
CA MET A 239 -36.20 2.07 -18.60
C MET A 239 -35.57 1.24 -17.48
N GLU A 240 -36.34 0.32 -16.89
CA GLU A 240 -35.81 -0.67 -15.95
C GLU A 240 -34.76 -1.54 -16.61
N LYS A 241 -35.05 -2.11 -17.79
CA LYS A 241 -34.11 -2.97 -18.52
C LYS A 241 -32.77 -2.28 -18.79
N ARG A 242 -32.78 -0.99 -19.18
CA ARG A 242 -31.53 -0.23 -19.35
C ARG A 242 -30.75 -0.10 -18.04
N ARG A 243 -31.43 0.22 -16.93
CA ARG A 243 -30.80 0.32 -15.61
C ARG A 243 -30.23 -1.02 -15.13
N PHE A 244 -30.93 -2.13 -15.39
CA PHE A 244 -30.42 -3.48 -15.11
C PHE A 244 -29.15 -3.79 -15.89
N CYS A 245 -29.12 -3.48 -17.19
CA CYS A 245 -27.91 -3.68 -18.01
C CYS A 245 -26.73 -2.83 -17.52
N GLU A 246 -26.95 -1.55 -17.21
CA GLU A 246 -25.92 -0.68 -16.66
C GLU A 246 -25.37 -1.22 -15.34
N MET A 247 -26.26 -1.64 -14.42
CA MET A 247 -25.86 -2.23 -13.14
C MET A 247 -25.12 -3.55 -13.30
N GLU A 248 -25.51 -4.40 -14.25
CA GLU A 248 -24.79 -5.64 -14.55
C GLU A 248 -23.37 -5.35 -15.04
N MET A 249 -23.19 -4.40 -15.95
CA MET A 249 -21.86 -3.99 -16.42
C MET A 249 -21.00 -3.42 -15.28
N THR A 250 -21.53 -2.47 -14.50
CA THR A 250 -20.79 -1.90 -13.37
C THR A 250 -20.44 -2.96 -12.33
N SER A 251 -21.32 -3.93 -12.06
CA SER A 251 -21.04 -5.03 -11.14
C SER A 251 -19.96 -5.99 -11.64
N GLU A 252 -19.84 -6.16 -12.96
CA GLU A 252 -18.77 -6.95 -13.58
C GLU A 252 -17.43 -6.22 -13.47
N ASP A 253 -17.39 -4.93 -13.83
CA ASP A 253 -16.19 -4.11 -13.72
C ASP A 253 -15.66 -4.05 -12.28
N MET A 254 -16.57 -3.93 -11.29
CA MET A 254 -16.23 -4.01 -9.87
C MET A 254 -15.65 -5.37 -9.49
N ARG A 255 -16.25 -6.47 -9.97
CA ARG A 255 -15.78 -7.83 -9.65
C ARG A 255 -14.36 -8.03 -10.18
N GLU A 256 -14.12 -7.71 -11.44
CA GLU A 256 -12.80 -7.85 -12.08
C GLU A 256 -11.76 -6.97 -11.37
N GLY A 257 -12.11 -5.71 -11.06
CA GLY A 257 -11.25 -4.80 -10.32
C GLY A 257 -10.90 -5.30 -8.92
N LEU A 258 -11.85 -5.87 -8.18
CA LEU A 258 -11.64 -6.42 -6.83
C LEU A 258 -10.81 -7.70 -6.85
N GLU A 259 -11.02 -8.59 -7.83
CA GLU A 259 -10.20 -9.79 -8.02
C GLU A 259 -8.75 -9.43 -8.33
N GLN A 260 -8.54 -8.45 -9.21
CA GLN A 260 -7.20 -7.95 -9.54
C GLN A 260 -6.55 -7.27 -8.32
N LEU A 261 -7.29 -6.46 -7.55
CA LEU A 261 -6.79 -5.86 -6.32
C LEU A 261 -6.39 -6.92 -5.30
N LYS A 262 -7.22 -7.95 -5.09
CA LYS A 262 -6.92 -9.06 -4.19
C LYS A 262 -5.65 -9.79 -4.61
N ALA A 263 -5.45 -10.03 -5.91
CA ALA A 263 -4.22 -10.64 -6.43
C ALA A 263 -2.98 -9.78 -6.12
N SER A 264 -3.04 -8.46 -6.36
CA SER A 264 -1.93 -7.55 -6.05
C SER A 264 -1.66 -7.41 -4.55
N VAL A 265 -2.69 -7.40 -3.69
CA VAL A 265 -2.53 -7.41 -2.22
C VAL A 265 -1.85 -8.70 -1.75
N ASN A 266 -2.21 -9.84 -2.34
CA ASN A 266 -1.52 -11.10 -2.05
C ASN A 266 -0.04 -11.05 -2.49
N ALA A 267 0.28 -10.39 -3.61
CA ALA A 267 1.67 -10.18 -4.00
C ALA A 267 2.46 -9.34 -2.97
N VAL A 268 1.85 -8.29 -2.40
CA VAL A 268 2.44 -7.52 -1.29
C VAL A 268 2.67 -8.40 -0.05
N PHE A 269 1.67 -9.21 0.32
CA PHE A 269 1.78 -10.17 1.43
C PHE A 269 2.96 -11.13 1.24
N GLN A 270 3.09 -11.72 0.05
CA GLN A 270 4.20 -12.62 -0.27
C GLN A 270 5.55 -11.90 -0.22
N ALA A 271 5.66 -10.69 -0.78
CA ALA A 271 6.90 -9.91 -0.71
C ALA A 271 7.31 -9.60 0.74
N ALA A 272 6.36 -9.21 1.59
CA ALA A 272 6.60 -8.97 3.02
C ALA A 272 7.05 -10.25 3.75
N MET A 273 6.39 -11.38 3.49
CA MET A 273 6.77 -12.68 4.05
C MET A 273 8.15 -13.14 3.59
N CYS A 274 8.47 -12.99 2.30
CA CYS A 274 9.80 -13.28 1.76
C CYS A 274 10.88 -12.43 2.44
N GLY A 275 10.63 -11.12 2.61
CA GLY A 275 11.53 -10.23 3.32
C GLY A 275 11.78 -10.65 4.77
N ARG A 276 10.71 -10.95 5.50
CA ARG A 276 10.79 -11.43 6.89
C ARG A 276 11.54 -12.75 7.00
N ASN A 277 11.23 -13.72 6.14
CA ASN A 277 11.90 -15.02 6.11
C ASN A 277 13.40 -14.87 5.80
N ALA A 278 13.76 -14.03 4.83
CA ALA A 278 15.16 -13.79 4.49
C ALA A 278 15.92 -13.14 5.65
N ALA A 279 15.31 -12.18 6.34
CA ALA A 279 15.89 -11.56 7.54
C ALA A 279 16.09 -12.59 8.67
N VAL A 280 15.12 -13.45 8.94
CA VAL A 280 15.25 -14.55 9.93
C VAL A 280 16.38 -15.53 9.55
N GLN A 281 16.47 -15.93 8.28
CA GLN A 281 17.54 -16.83 7.83
C GLN A 281 18.93 -16.17 7.97
N SER A 282 19.04 -14.88 7.67
CA SER A 282 20.29 -14.14 7.85
C SER A 282 20.78 -14.13 9.31
N LEU A 283 19.84 -14.05 10.27
CA LEU A 283 20.11 -14.12 11.70
C LEU A 283 20.62 -15.50 12.13
N LEU A 284 19.98 -16.57 11.67
CA LEU A 284 20.37 -17.94 11.99
C LEU A 284 21.79 -18.26 11.50
N VAL A 285 22.12 -17.88 10.26
CA VAL A 285 23.46 -18.09 9.69
C VAL A 285 24.51 -17.22 10.42
N GLY A 286 24.14 -15.99 10.81
CA GLY A 286 25.00 -15.11 11.59
C GLY A 286 25.32 -15.68 12.98
N ALA A 287 24.34 -16.28 13.66
CA ALA A 287 24.52 -16.94 14.96
C ALA A 287 25.46 -18.15 14.87
N GLN A 288 25.32 -18.98 13.82
CA GLN A 288 26.18 -20.15 13.62
C GLN A 288 27.66 -19.79 13.36
N LYS A 289 27.93 -18.63 12.75
CA LYS A 289 29.31 -18.14 12.50
C LYS A 289 30.00 -17.59 13.76
N LYS A 290 29.26 -17.20 14.80
CA LYS A 290 29.82 -16.68 16.06
C LYS A 290 30.21 -17.77 17.06
N CYS A 291 29.75 -19.01 16.84
CA CYS A 291 30.04 -20.16 17.71
C CYS A 291 31.15 -21.09 17.18
N LYS A 292 31.86 -20.69 16.11
CA LYS A 292 33.04 -21.37 15.59
C LYS A 292 34.27 -20.50 15.79
#